data_AF-T0ZZY2-F1
#
_entry.id   AF-T0ZZY2-F1
#
_cell.length_a   1.000
_cell.length_b   1.000
_cell.length_c   1.000
_cell.angle_alpha   90.00
_cell.angle_beta   90.00
_cell.angle_gamma   90.00
#
_symmetry.space_group_name_H-M   'P 1'
#
loop_
_entity.id
_entity.type
_entity.pdbx_description
1 polymer ?
#
loop_
_entity_poly.entity_id
_entity_poly.type
_entity_poly.pdbx_seq_one_letter_code
_entity_poly.pdbx_strand_id
1 'polypeptide(L)'
;MPRTLVAPARSIAEQLASKQREISVAEFFERNRQILGFDNPQRSLLTTVKEAVDNGLDASEEAGILPDLRVEISKEGESGDRLRVAVEDSGPGIVRR
;
A
#
# COMPACT_ATOMS: atom_id res chain seq x y z
N MET A 1 38.66 37.01 31.42
CA MET A 1 38.26 35.60 31.47
C MET A 1 37.11 35.40 30.49
N PRO A 2 37.26 34.62 29.40
CA PRO A 2 36.14 34.36 28.51
C PRO A 2 35.20 33.35 29.17
N ARG A 3 33.92 33.69 29.27
CA ARG A 3 32.86 32.76 29.70
C ARG A 3 32.65 31.75 28.58
N THR A 4 33.07 30.51 28.82
CA THR A 4 32.74 29.39 27.94
C THR A 4 31.23 29.15 28.03
N LEU A 5 30.50 29.48 26.96
CA LEU A 5 29.09 29.15 26.83
C LEU A 5 28.97 27.63 26.61
N VAL A 6 28.51 26.91 27.63
CA VAL A 6 28.19 25.48 27.51
C VAL A 6 26.93 25.39 26.64
N ALA A 7 27.05 24.74 25.47
CA ALA A 7 25.91 24.50 24.60
C ALA A 7 24.81 23.73 25.37
N PRO A 8 23.53 24.10 25.24
CA PRO A 8 22.46 23.43 25.95
C PRO A 8 22.40 21.95 25.55
N ALA A 9 22.22 21.06 26.54
CA ALA A 9 22.04 19.64 26.29
C ALA A 9 20.80 19.43 25.41
N ARG A 10 20.95 18.65 24.32
CA ARG A 10 19.84 18.33 23.42
C ARG A 10 18.65 17.78 24.20
N SER A 11 17.49 18.38 24.00
CA SER A 11 16.23 17.93 24.57
C SER A 11 15.90 16.50 24.12
N ILE A 12 15.08 15.79 24.89
CA ILE A 12 14.58 14.46 24.51
C ILE A 12 13.87 14.50 23.15
N ALA A 13 13.18 15.61 22.85
CA ALA A 13 12.52 15.84 21.57
C ALA A 13 13.52 15.89 20.40
N GLU A 14 14.63 16.63 20.53
CA GLU A 14 15.68 16.69 19.49
C GLU A 14 16.40 15.34 19.31
N GLN A 15 16.59 14.59 20.40
CA GLN A 15 17.17 13.25 20.33
C GLN A 15 16.24 12.26 19.62
N LEU A 16 14.92 12.31 19.87
CA LEU A 16 13.93 11.50 19.18
C LEU A 16 13.78 11.91 17.71
N ALA A 17 13.73 13.20 17.41
CA ALA A 17 13.67 13.72 16.04
C ALA A 17 14.88 13.28 15.22
N SER A 18 16.09 13.29 15.79
CA SER A 18 17.30 12.83 15.09
C SER A 18 17.29 11.34 14.70
N LYS A 19 16.40 10.54 15.29
CA LYS A 19 16.20 9.12 14.95
C LYS A 19 15.07 8.91 13.94
N GLN A 20 14.24 9.92 13.68
CA GLN A 20 13.23 9.83 12.62
C GLN A 20 13.94 9.77 11.27
N ARG A 21 13.50 8.84 10.44
CA ARG A 21 13.96 8.72 9.05
C ARG A 21 12.76 8.93 8.16
N GLU A 22 12.84 9.95 7.32
CA GLU A 22 11.93 10.06 6.19
C GLU A 22 12.28 8.97 5.20
N ILE A 23 11.28 8.19 4.83
CA ILE A 23 11.37 7.16 3.79
C ILE A 23 10.28 7.45 2.78
N SER A 24 10.57 7.18 1.51
CA SER A 24 9.53 7.26 0.50
C SER A 24 8.48 6.17 0.76
N VAL A 25 7.26 6.42 0.28
CA VAL A 25 6.17 5.43 0.33
C VAL A 25 6.61 4.12 -0.32
N ALA A 26 7.25 4.17 -1.50
CA ALA A 26 7.78 3.00 -2.19
C ALA A 26 8.85 2.25 -1.38
N GLU A 27 9.79 2.96 -0.76
CA GLU A 27 10.82 2.36 0.09
C GLU A 27 10.21 1.69 1.34
N PHE A 28 9.15 2.28 1.90
CA PHE A 28 8.39 1.64 2.98
C PHE A 28 7.78 0.32 2.53
N PHE A 29 7.16 0.28 1.34
CA PHE A 29 6.59 -0.93 0.75
C PHE A 29 7.65 -2.03 0.54
N GLU A 30 8.80 -1.68 -0.04
CA GLU A 30 9.89 -2.65 -0.29
C GLU A 30 10.46 -3.23 1.00
N ARG A 31 10.67 -2.40 2.03
CA ARG A 31 11.21 -2.84 3.32
C ARG A 31 10.20 -3.63 4.15
N ASN A 32 8.89 -3.45 3.95
CA ASN A 32 7.84 -3.96 4.83
C ASN A 32 6.78 -4.83 4.12
N ARG A 33 7.15 -5.57 3.08
CA ARG A 33 6.22 -6.43 2.29
C ARG A 33 5.34 -7.35 3.14
N GLN A 34 5.85 -7.84 4.26
CA GLN A 34 5.11 -8.75 5.16
C GLN A 34 3.92 -8.08 5.86
N ILE A 35 4.09 -6.82 6.27
CA ILE A 35 3.04 -6.03 6.94
C ILE A 35 1.83 -5.86 5.99
N LEU A 36 2.11 -5.82 4.69
CA LEU A 36 1.14 -5.54 3.64
C LEU A 36 0.52 -6.80 3.04
N GLY A 37 0.92 -8.00 3.49
CA GLY A 37 0.42 -9.26 2.95
C GLY A 37 1.09 -9.75 1.66
N PHE A 38 2.26 -9.20 1.30
CA PHE A 38 3.03 -9.57 0.10
C PHE A 38 4.29 -10.39 0.42
N ASP A 39 4.23 -11.21 1.48
CA ASP A 39 5.33 -12.05 1.96
C ASP A 39 5.54 -13.33 1.14
N ASN A 40 4.46 -13.89 0.57
CA ASN A 40 4.54 -15.08 -0.29
C ASN A 40 3.53 -14.97 -1.45
N PRO A 41 3.74 -15.71 -2.57
CA PRO A 41 2.90 -15.58 -3.77
C PRO A 41 1.41 -15.86 -3.54
N GLN A 42 1.07 -16.83 -2.68
CA GLN A 42 -0.31 -17.20 -2.41
C GLN A 42 -1.06 -16.10 -1.64
N ARG A 43 -0.44 -15.58 -0.57
CA ARG A 43 -1.01 -14.48 0.20
C ARG A 43 -1.02 -13.18 -0.58
N SER A 44 -0.02 -12.96 -1.45
CA SER A 44 0.01 -11.82 -2.37
C SER A 44 -1.19 -11.85 -3.31
N LEU A 45 -1.47 -13.00 -3.94
CA LEU A 45 -2.62 -13.16 -4.82
C LEU A 45 -3.95 -12.92 -4.09
N LEU A 46 -4.11 -13.54 -2.90
CA LEU A 46 -5.32 -13.37 -2.08
C LEU A 46 -5.52 -11.90 -1.69
N THR A 47 -4.45 -11.22 -1.26
CA THR A 47 -4.48 -9.81 -0.88
C THR A 47 -4.86 -8.95 -2.08
N THR A 48 -4.24 -9.15 -3.24
CA THR A 48 -4.57 -8.40 -4.47
C THR A 48 -6.06 -8.55 -4.85
N VAL A 49 -6.59 -9.78 -4.83
CA VAL A 49 -8.00 -10.02 -5.16
C VAL A 49 -8.91 -9.40 -4.12
N LYS A 50 -8.61 -9.56 -2.82
CA LYS A 50 -9.40 -8.98 -1.73
C LYS A 50 -9.52 -7.46 -1.89
N GLU A 51 -8.39 -6.76 -1.99
CA GLU A 51 -8.40 -5.30 -2.08
C GLU A 51 -9.09 -4.80 -3.36
N ALA A 52 -8.94 -5.51 -4.48
CA ALA A 52 -9.61 -5.13 -5.72
C ALA A 52 -11.14 -5.33 -5.65
N VAL A 53 -11.60 -6.41 -5.03
CA VAL A 53 -13.03 -6.68 -4.83
C VAL A 53 -13.63 -5.71 -3.81
N ASP A 54 -12.95 -5.48 -2.68
CA ASP A 54 -13.39 -4.53 -1.65
C ASP A 54 -13.57 -3.14 -2.26
N ASN A 55 -12.60 -2.66 -3.07
CA ASN A 55 -12.71 -1.38 -3.76
C ASN A 55 -13.92 -1.29 -4.70
N GLY A 56 -14.23 -2.37 -5.44
CA GLY A 56 -15.38 -2.40 -6.35
C GLY A 56 -16.74 -2.43 -5.61
N LEU A 57 -16.79 -3.15 -4.48
CA LEU A 57 -17.97 -3.20 -3.61
C LEU A 57 -18.22 -1.84 -2.94
N ASP A 58 -17.18 -1.23 -2.35
CA ASP A 58 -17.27 0.08 -1.70
C ASP A 58 -17.74 1.15 -2.70
N ALA A 59 -17.20 1.14 -3.92
CA ALA A 59 -17.59 2.08 -4.97
C ALA A 59 -19.06 1.90 -5.40
N SER A 60 -19.54 0.66 -5.44
CA SER A 60 -20.95 0.36 -5.76
C SER A 60 -21.90 0.76 -4.63
N GLU A 61 -21.49 0.52 -3.37
CA GLU A 61 -22.24 0.91 -2.17
C GLU A 61 -22.39 2.43 -2.08
N GLU A 62 -21.30 3.18 -2.26
CA GLU A 62 -21.33 4.65 -2.21
C GLU A 62 -22.23 5.25 -3.31
N ALA A 63 -22.29 4.60 -4.47
CA ALA A 63 -23.14 5.00 -5.60
C ALA A 63 -24.59 4.48 -5.51
N GLY A 64 -24.92 3.60 -4.55
CA GLY A 64 -26.23 2.94 -4.47
C GLY A 64 -26.53 2.03 -5.66
N ILE A 65 -25.50 1.46 -6.29
CA ILE A 65 -25.59 0.54 -7.43
C ILE A 65 -25.53 -0.90 -6.92
N LEU A 66 -26.37 -1.79 -7.46
CA LEU A 66 -26.23 -3.22 -7.19
C LEU A 66 -24.92 -3.71 -7.84
N PRO A 67 -23.95 -4.22 -7.07
CA PRO A 67 -22.64 -4.58 -7.62
C PRO A 67 -22.73 -5.78 -8.55
N ASP A 68 -22.16 -5.65 -9.74
CA ASP A 68 -21.78 -6.74 -10.64
C ASP A 68 -20.25 -6.71 -10.79
N LEU A 69 -19.59 -7.83 -10.49
CA LEU A 69 -18.15 -7.95 -10.40
C LEU A 69 -17.68 -9.18 -11.16
N ARG A 70 -16.73 -8.99 -12.08
CA ARG A 70 -16.05 -10.07 -12.80
C ARG A 70 -14.59 -10.13 -12.37
N VAL A 71 -14.19 -11.26 -11.82
CA VAL A 71 -12.80 -11.52 -11.41
C VAL A 71 -12.20 -12.60 -12.30
N GLU A 72 -11.08 -12.28 -12.96
CA GLU A 72 -10.34 -13.20 -13.82
C GLU A 72 -8.89 -13.30 -13.38
N ILE A 73 -8.40 -14.54 -13.23
CA ILE A 73 -7.00 -14.82 -12.90
C ILE A 73 -6.45 -15.72 -14.01
N SER A 74 -5.42 -15.25 -14.69
CA SER A 74 -4.73 -15.99 -15.74
C SER A 74 -3.23 -16.04 -15.48
N LYS A 75 -2.56 -17.08 -15.98
CA LYS A 75 -1.10 -17.15 -15.99
C LYS A 75 -0.59 -16.31 -17.15
N GLU A 76 0.48 -15.57 -16.91
CA GLU A 76 1.12 -14.74 -17.91
C GLU A 76 2.57 -15.23 -18.15
N GLY A 77 2.97 -15.30 -19.42
CA GLY A 77 4.29 -15.79 -19.83
C GLY A 77 4.43 -17.32 -19.83
N GLU A 78 5.53 -17.80 -20.42
CA GLU A 78 5.77 -19.24 -20.64
C GLU A 78 6.15 -19.99 -19.36
N SER A 79 6.76 -19.32 -18.38
CA SER A 79 7.23 -19.95 -17.13
C SER A 79 6.12 -20.16 -16.08
N GLY A 80 4.99 -19.45 -16.19
CA GLY A 80 3.86 -19.57 -15.27
C GLY A 80 4.06 -18.91 -13.90
N ASP A 81 5.19 -18.19 -13.70
CA ASP A 81 5.52 -17.51 -12.44
C ASP A 81 4.84 -16.14 -12.31
N ARG A 82 4.21 -15.65 -13.37
CA ARG A 82 3.47 -14.39 -13.38
C ARG A 82 1.98 -14.69 -13.49
N LEU A 83 1.21 -13.95 -12.72
CA LEU A 83 -0.24 -14.00 -12.72
C LEU A 83 -0.78 -12.63 -13.12
N ARG A 84 -1.75 -12.64 -14.02
CA ARG A 84 -2.56 -11.48 -14.36
C ARG A 84 -3.89 -11.60 -13.63
N VAL A 85 -4.19 -10.60 -12.81
CA VAL A 85 -5.48 -10.46 -12.13
C VAL A 85 -6.22 -9.30 -12.79
N ALA A 86 -7.44 -9.55 -13.26
CA ALA A 86 -8.34 -8.53 -13.78
C ALA A 86 -9.62 -8.53 -12.95
N VAL A 87 -10.04 -7.35 -12.51
CA VAL A 87 -11.31 -7.13 -11.81
C VAL A 87 -12.05 -6.05 -12.58
N GLU A 88 -13.27 -6.35 -12.99
CA GLU A 88 -14.20 -5.42 -13.63
C GLU A 88 -15.39 -5.23 -12.69
N ASP A 89 -15.78 -3.99 -12.44
CA ASP A 89 -16.89 -3.61 -11.58
C ASP A 89 -17.90 -2.72 -12.31
N SER A 90 -19.15 -2.74 -11.83
CA SER A 90 -20.23 -1.87 -12.30
C SER A 90 -20.33 -0.54 -11.53
N GLY A 91 -19.29 -0.15 -10.79
CA GLY A 91 -19.26 1.06 -9.97
C GLY A 91 -19.21 2.34 -10.81
N PRO A 92 -19.15 3.51 -10.14
CA PRO A 92 -19.19 4.83 -10.81
C PRO A 92 -17.93 5.16 -11.65
N GLY A 93 -16.88 4.34 -11.56
CA GLY A 93 -15.59 4.58 -12.20
C GLY A 93 -14.77 5.70 -11.54
N ILE A 94 -13.57 5.92 -12.07
CA ILE A 94 -12.61 6.91 -11.53
C ILE A 94 -12.48 8.09 -12.50
N VAL A 95 -12.66 9.31 -12.00
CA VAL A 95 -12.49 10.55 -12.79
C VAL A 95 -11.02 10.74 -13.16
N ARG A 96 -10.75 10.97 -14.45
CA ARG A 96 -9.39 11.34 -14.90
C ARG A 96 -9.07 12.75 -14.42
N ARG A 97 -7.99 12.89 -13.64
CA ARG A 97 -7.36 14.18 -13.31
C ARG A 97 -6.11 14.37 -14.14
#